data_AF-A0A4S3LRK8-F1
#
_entry.id   AF-A0A4S3LRK8-F1
#
_cell.length_a   1.000
_cell.length_b   1.000
_cell.length_c   1.000
_cell.angle_alpha   90.00
_cell.angle_beta   90.00
_cell.angle_gamma   90.00
#
_symmetry.space_group_name_H-M   'P 1'
#
loop_
_entity.id
_entity.type
_entity.pdbx_description
1 polymer ?
#
loop_
_entity_poly.entity_id
_entity_poly.type
_entity_poly.pdbx_seq_one_letter_code
_entity_poly.pdbx_strand_id
1 'polypeptide(L)' 'LLVNAQQQIEARPVRLGAQNPQGYFVLEGLQGGDKVVTEGLQWIQPGMNVSTRDAQGVSTAQTTQR' A
#
# COMPACT_ATOMS: atom_id res chain seq x y z
N LEU A 1 5.09 -2.44 -3.05
CA LEU A 1 5.49 -1.17 -3.70
C LEU A 1 4.56 -0.08 -3.21
N LEU A 2 5.06 1.13 -2.98
CA LEU A 2 4.28 2.27 -2.51
C LEU A 2 4.40 3.42 -3.49
N VAL A 3 3.46 4.36 -3.41
CA VAL A 3 3.52 5.64 -4.12
C VAL A 3 3.90 6.71 -3.11
N ASN A 4 5.06 7.35 -3.32
CA ASN A 4 5.53 8.44 -2.47
C ASN A 4 4.81 9.76 -2.78
N ALA A 5 5.11 10.82 -2.01
CA ALA A 5 4.52 12.14 -2.18
C ALA A 5 4.83 12.79 -3.55
N GLN A 6 5.87 12.33 -4.24
CA GLN A 6 6.27 12.77 -5.59
C GLN A 6 5.59 11.95 -6.69
N GLN A 7 4.60 11.12 -6.35
CA GLN A 7 3.89 10.22 -7.28
C GLN A 7 4.82 9.20 -7.96
N GLN A 8 5.88 8.78 -7.27
CA GLN A 8 6.83 7.77 -7.73
C GLN A 8 6.69 6.46 -6.98
N ILE A 9 6.99 5.37 -7.68
CA ILE A 9 7.05 4.04 -7.08
C ILE A 9 8.29 3.91 -6.21
N GLU A 10 8.08 3.57 -4.94
CA GLU A 10 9.13 3.22 -4.00
C GLU A 10 9.02 1.73 -3.64
N ALA A 11 10.17 1.06 -3.53
CA ALA A 11 10.26 -0.27 -2.94
C ALA A 11 10.67 -0.13 -1.48
N ARG A 12 9.74 -0.45 -0.57
CA ARG A 12 10.01 -0.45 0.87
C ARG A 12 9.75 -1.83 1.44
N PRO A 13 10.70 -2.39 2.21
CA PRO A 13 10.43 -3.61 2.97
C PRO A 13 9.42 -3.31 4.08
N VAL A 14 8.47 -4.22 4.28
CA VAL A 14 7.47 -4.13 5.35
C VAL A 14 7.55 -5.38 6.21
N ARG A 15 7.29 -5.22 7.50
CA ARG A 15 7.21 -6.35 8.43
C ARG A 15 5.76 -6.74 8.61
N LEU A 16 5.42 -7.93 8.15
CA LEU A 16 4.08 -8.50 8.31
C LEU A 16 3.96 -9.21 9.66
N GLY A 17 2.77 -9.12 10.25
CA GLY A 17 2.35 -9.82 11.45
C GLY A 17 1.34 -10.91 11.12
N ALA A 18 0.35 -11.09 12.00
CA ALA A 18 -0.70 -12.08 11.81
C ALA A 18 -1.48 -11.88 10.49
N GLN A 19 -1.95 -12.98 9.92
CA GLN A 19 -2.86 -12.97 8.77
C GLN A 19 -4.29 -13.18 9.28
N ASN A 20 -5.25 -12.49 8.66
CA ASN A 20 -6.68 -12.69 8.85
C ASN A 20 -7.37 -12.89 7.48
N PRO A 21 -8.68 -13.18 7.43
CA PRO A 21 -9.40 -13.37 6.16
C PRO A 21 -9.42 -12.15 5.24
N GLN A 22 -9.15 -10.95 5.75
CA GLN A 22 -9.16 -9.69 5.02
C GLN A 22 -7.74 -9.26 4.56
N GLY A 23 -6.67 -9.86 5.08
CA GLY A 23 -5.30 -9.52 4.73
C GLY A 23 -4.28 -9.80 5.84
N TYR A 24 -3.22 -8.99 5.87
CA TYR A 24 -2.13 -9.10 6.84
C TYR A 24 -2.06 -7.85 7.71
N PHE A 25 -1.76 -8.04 9.00
CA PHE A 25 -1.36 -6.93 9.85
C PHE A 25 0.05 -6.47 9.46
N VAL A 26 0.25 -5.16 9.31
CA VAL A 26 1.57 -4.58 9.04
C VAL A 26 2.11 -3.98 10.33
N LEU A 27 3.22 -4.53 10.82
CA LEU A 27 3.84 -4.15 12.08
C LEU A 27 4.78 -2.95 11.90
N GLU A 28 5.52 -2.92 10.79
CA GLU A 28 6.52 -1.90 10.49
C GLU A 28 6.60 -1.63 8.98
N GLY A 29 7.03 -0.42 8.61
CA GLY A 29 7.33 -0.05 7.22
C GLY A 29 6.17 0.62 6.46
N LEU A 30 4.97 0.69 7.03
CA LEU A 30 3.85 1.48 6.49
C LEU A 30 3.31 2.44 7.55
N GLN A 31 2.89 3.62 7.11
CA GLN A 31 2.26 4.64 7.93
C GLN A 31 0.85 4.97 7.42
N GLY A 32 0.01 5.48 8.32
CA GLY A 32 -1.33 5.94 7.95
C GLY A 32 -1.24 7.08 6.93
N GLY A 33 -1.88 6.88 5.77
CA GLY A 33 -1.82 7.81 4.63
C GLY A 33 -0.93 7.33 3.47
N ASP A 34 -0.11 6.30 3.67
CA ASP A 34 0.68 5.69 2.60
C ASP A 34 -0.22 5.02 1.56
N LYS A 35 0.10 5.21 0.28
CA LYS A 35 -0.59 4.56 -0.84
C LYS A 35 0.19 3.32 -1.26
N VAL A 36 -0.39 2.15 -1.04
CA VAL A 36 0.19 0.87 -1.44
C VAL A 36 -0.36 0.47 -2.81
N VAL A 37 0.50 -0.03 -3.68
CA VAL A 37 0.09 -0.56 -4.99
C VAL A 37 -0.42 -1.98 -4.81
N THR A 38 -1.71 -2.21 -5.11
CA THR A 38 -2.37 -3.52 -5.05
C THR A 38 -2.57 -4.17 -6.41
N GLU A 39 -2.50 -3.39 -7.49
CA GLU A 39 -2.76 -3.82 -8.87
C GLU A 39 -1.68 -3.29 -9.82
N GLY A 40 -1.47 -3.97 -10.95
CA GLY A 40 -0.57 -3.48 -12.00
C GLY A 40 0.94 -3.63 -11.74
N LEU A 41 1.34 -4.47 -10.77
CA LEU A 41 2.75 -4.70 -10.43
C LEU A 41 3.61 -5.14 -11.63
N GLN A 42 3.01 -5.81 -12.61
CA GLN A 42 3.71 -6.33 -13.80
C GLN A 42 4.19 -5.25 -14.78
N TRP A 43 3.73 -4.00 -14.64
CA TRP A 43 4.10 -2.90 -15.54
C TRP A 43 4.87 -1.77 -14.85
N ILE A 44 5.20 -1.91 -13.57
CA ILE A 44 5.84 -0.84 -12.80
C ILE A 44 7.22 -1.24 -12.28
N GLN A 45 8.09 -0.24 -12.15
CA GLN A 45 9.43 -0.38 -11.60
C GLN A 45 9.69 0.71 -10.54
N PRO A 46 10.53 0.46 -9.54
CA PRO A 46 10.95 1.49 -8.59
C PRO A 46 11.54 2.73 -9.29
N GLY A 47 11.18 3.92 -8.82
CA GLY A 47 11.57 5.21 -9.39
C GLY A 47 10.68 5.70 -10.52
N MET A 48 9.72 4.90 -11.00
CA MET A 48 8.83 5.31 -12.09
C MET A 48 7.71 6.23 -11.59
N ASN A 49 7.43 7.32 -12.32
CA ASN A 49 6.26 8.17 -12.08
C ASN A 49 4.98 7.41 -12.47
N VAL A 50 3.96 7.47 -11.61
CA VAL A 50 2.68 6.80 -11.84
C VAL A 50 1.50 7.72 -11.54
N SER A 51 0.39 7.49 -12.25
CA SER A 51 -0.90 8.09 -11.92
C SER A 51 -1.74 7.08 -11.13
N THR A 52 -2.16 7.45 -9.93
CA THR A 52 -2.94 6.57 -9.05
C THR A 52 -4.44 6.72 -9.32
N ARG A 53 -5.16 5.60 -9.31
CA ARG A 53 -6.62 5.56 -9.23
C ARG A 53 -7.00 4.86 -7.92
N ASP A 54 -8.15 5.21 -7.36
CA ASP A 54 -8.66 4.50 -6.18
C ASP A 54 -8.86 3.02 -6.50
N ALA A 55 -8.31 2.17 -5.63
CA ALA A 55 -8.50 0.73 -5.73
C ALA A 55 -9.97 0.38 -5.51
N GLN A 56 -10.52 -0.49 -6.35
CA GLN A 56 -11.90 -0.96 -6.19
C GLN A 56 -11.93 -2.14 -5.22
N GLY A 57 -12.83 -2.11 -4.25
CA GLY A 57 -13.03 -3.21 -3.29
C GLY A 57 -12.18 -3.16 -2.02
N VAL A 58 -11.44 -2.07 -1.75
CA VAL A 58 -10.79 -1.85 -0.46
C VAL A 58 -11.75 -1.14 0.52
N SER A 59 -12.11 -1.81 1.61
CA SER A 59 -12.93 -1.19 2.67
C SER A 59 -12.05 -0.30 3.54
N THR A 60 -12.26 1.02 3.46
CA THR A 60 -11.54 2.02 4.28
C THR A 60 -12.06 2.11 5.73
N ALA A 61 -12.99 1.23 6.12
CA ALA A 61 -13.69 1.29 7.40
C ALA A 61 -12.89 0.81 8.63
N GLN A 62 -11.64 0.36 8.48
CA GLN A 62 -10.89 -0.23 9.61
C GLN A 62 -9.84 0.69 10.25
N THR A 63 -9.68 1.92 9.77
CA THR A 63 -8.79 2.89 10.40
C THR A 63 -9.59 3.81 11.33
N THR A 64 -10.25 3.27 12.36
CA THR A 64 -10.71 3.99 13.59
C THR A 64 -11.54 3.04 14.47
N GLN A 65 -11.01 2.60 15.62
CA GLN A 65 -11.67 2.54 16.96
C GLN A 65 -10.72 1.77 17.91
N ARG A 66 -9.97 2.48 18.77
CA ARG A 66 -10.20 2.65 20.23
C ARG A 66 -10.00 1.36 21.02
#